data_AF-A0A3Q3WG24-F1
#
_entry.id   AF-A0A3Q3WG24-F1
#
_cell.length_a   1.000
_cell.length_b   1.000
_cell.length_c   1.000
_cell.angle_alpha   90.00
_cell.angle_beta   90.00
_cell.angle_gamma   90.00
#
_symmetry.space_group_name_H-M   'P 1'
#
loop_
_entity.id
_entity.type
_entity.pdbx_description
1 polymer ?
#
loop_
_entity_poly.entity_id
_entity_poly.type
_entity_poly.pdbx_seq_one_letter_code
_entity_poly.pdbx_strand_id
1 'polypeptide(L)'
;MDYSLALLFSLLQLLSVVTAHPVPAEVVKMKSKVKWMAEQLVVRLNNDFQVPVGLTLSPPADDLGGPSSAVAVLEGYNSLISDSLSGVSQVKSEISSLTGYLKQWRQVNCKEQWPKTSVPGPLQELQSRKEFIHTVSIEALLRVKEFLNLLLKNLDQLETC
;
A
#
# COMPACT_ATOMS: atom_id res chain seq x y z
N MET A 1 33.76 14.10 -49.13
CA MET A 1 32.53 14.65 -48.50
C MET A 1 32.13 13.59 -47.49
N ASP A 2 32.86 13.47 -46.37
CA ASP A 2 32.81 12.24 -45.54
C ASP A 2 32.99 12.49 -44.03
N TYR A 3 32.97 13.76 -43.60
CA TYR A 3 33.16 14.11 -42.18
C TYR A 3 31.85 14.08 -41.37
N SER A 4 30.69 14.14 -42.05
CA SER A 4 29.38 14.14 -41.39
C SER A 4 28.97 12.76 -40.86
N LEU A 5 29.43 11.67 -41.49
CA LEU A 5 29.13 10.30 -41.06
C LEU A 5 29.95 9.88 -39.83
N ALA A 6 31.22 10.30 -39.75
CA ALA A 6 32.10 10.01 -38.61
C ALA A 6 31.64 10.71 -37.32
N LEU A 7 31.02 11.88 -37.43
CA LEU A 7 30.49 12.63 -36.29
C LEU A 7 29.24 11.96 -35.70
N LEU A 8 28.37 11.40 -36.54
CA LEU A 8 27.16 10.67 -36.13
C LEU A 8 27.48 9.34 -35.43
N PHE A 9 28.54 8.64 -35.86
CA PHE A 9 29.00 7.42 -35.21
C PHE A 9 29.59 7.69 -33.80
N SER A 10 30.27 8.83 -33.63
CA SER A 10 30.77 9.25 -32.30
C SER A 10 29.66 9.64 -31.33
N LEU A 11 28.55 10.19 -31.82
CA LEU A 11 27.36 10.53 -31.01
C LEU A 11 26.58 9.28 -30.56
N LEU A 12 26.58 8.21 -31.35
CA LEU A 12 25.93 6.94 -30.99
C LEU A 12 26.65 6.18 -29.86
N GLN A 13 27.97 6.39 -29.69
CA GLN A 13 28.74 5.80 -28.58
C GLN A 13 28.53 6.52 -27.24
N LEU A 14 28.01 7.76 -27.26
CA LEU A 14 27.59 8.50 -26.06
C LEU A 14 26.20 8.11 -25.57
N LEU A 15 25.41 7.40 -26.39
CA LEU A 15 24.28 6.60 -25.93
C LEU A 15 24.82 5.30 -25.32
N SER A 16 25.72 5.48 -24.35
CA SER A 16 26.10 4.47 -23.36
C SER A 16 24.82 3.79 -22.92
N VAL A 17 24.69 2.53 -23.31
CA VAL A 17 23.65 1.60 -22.91
C VAL A 17 23.40 1.82 -21.42
N VAL A 18 22.32 2.54 -21.09
CA VAL A 18 21.79 2.54 -19.73
C VAL A 18 21.22 1.14 -19.58
N THR A 19 22.06 0.21 -19.16
CA THR A 19 21.58 -1.06 -18.64
C THR A 19 20.84 -0.70 -17.36
N ALA A 20 19.53 -0.46 -17.48
CA ALA A 20 18.66 -0.44 -16.33
C ALA A 20 18.93 -1.75 -15.58
N HIS A 21 19.36 -1.65 -14.32
CA HIS A 21 19.55 -2.83 -13.49
C HIS A 21 18.20 -3.56 -13.45
N PRO A 22 18.12 -4.83 -13.90
CA PRO A 22 16.86 -5.55 -13.86
C PRO A 22 16.38 -5.63 -12.42
N VAL A 23 15.10 -5.28 -12.21
CA VAL A 23 14.45 -5.35 -10.89
C VAL A 23 14.65 -6.76 -10.32
N PRO A 24 15.11 -6.90 -9.07
CA PRO A 24 15.32 -8.22 -8.46
C PRO A 24 14.06 -9.10 -8.58
N ALA A 25 14.22 -10.37 -8.95
CA ALA A 25 13.09 -11.28 -9.15
C ALA A 25 12.19 -11.41 -7.90
N GLU A 26 12.78 -11.28 -6.73
CA GLU A 26 12.11 -11.23 -5.42
C GLU A 26 11.19 -10.02 -5.26
N VAL A 27 11.59 -8.84 -5.75
CA VAL A 27 10.78 -7.62 -5.75
C VAL A 27 9.58 -7.78 -6.67
N VAL A 28 9.78 -8.33 -7.87
CA VAL A 28 8.68 -8.61 -8.81
C VAL A 28 7.67 -9.60 -8.20
N LYS A 29 8.16 -10.67 -7.56
CA LYS A 29 7.34 -11.65 -6.85
C LYS A 29 6.57 -11.00 -5.70
N MET A 30 7.22 -10.12 -4.95
CA MET A 30 6.59 -9.36 -3.87
C MET A 30 5.46 -8.49 -4.39
N LYS A 31 5.71 -7.66 -5.42
CA LYS A 31 4.68 -6.78 -5.98
C LYS A 31 3.48 -7.56 -6.50
N SER A 32 3.75 -8.67 -7.20
CA SER A 32 2.69 -9.54 -7.75
C SER A 32 1.82 -10.14 -6.65
N LYS A 33 2.43 -10.59 -5.55
CA LYS A 33 1.70 -11.14 -4.41
C LYS A 33 0.92 -10.07 -3.65
N VAL A 34 1.52 -8.91 -3.38
CA VAL A 34 0.83 -7.77 -2.74
C VAL A 34 -0.35 -7.32 -3.59
N LYS A 35 -0.15 -7.17 -4.91
CA LYS A 35 -1.19 -6.82 -5.86
C LYS A 35 -2.36 -7.80 -5.78
N TRP A 36 -2.09 -9.10 -5.90
CA TRP A 36 -3.13 -10.12 -5.83
C TRP A 36 -3.92 -10.07 -4.52
N MET A 37 -3.23 -9.98 -3.37
CA MET A 37 -3.89 -9.90 -2.06
C MET A 37 -4.75 -8.64 -1.93
N ALA A 38 -4.24 -7.49 -2.38
CA ALA A 38 -4.96 -6.23 -2.33
C ALA A 38 -6.19 -6.22 -3.25
N GLU A 39 -6.08 -6.76 -4.47
CA GLU A 39 -7.20 -6.88 -5.41
C GLU A 39 -8.32 -7.77 -4.84
N GLN A 40 -7.97 -8.93 -4.27
CA GLN A 40 -8.97 -9.81 -3.64
C GLN A 40 -9.69 -9.11 -2.49
N LEU A 41 -8.95 -8.40 -1.66
CA LEU A 41 -9.51 -7.67 -0.53
C LEU A 41 -10.41 -6.51 -0.97
N VAL A 42 -10.04 -5.77 -2.03
CA VAL A 42 -10.88 -4.72 -2.62
C VAL A 42 -12.18 -5.31 -3.17
N VAL A 43 -12.13 -6.44 -3.88
CA VAL A 43 -13.33 -7.13 -4.40
C VAL A 43 -14.25 -7.51 -3.25
N ARG A 44 -13.69 -8.10 -2.18
CA ARG A 44 -14.48 -8.46 -1.00
C ARG A 44 -15.13 -7.24 -0.35
N LEU A 45 -14.37 -6.18 -0.12
CA LEU A 45 -14.88 -4.95 0.48
C LEU A 45 -16.02 -4.33 -0.35
N ASN A 46 -15.94 -4.42 -1.69
CA ASN A 46 -17.01 -3.94 -2.57
C ASN A 46 -18.29 -4.76 -2.50
N ASN A 47 -18.16 -6.07 -2.32
CA ASN A 47 -19.31 -6.98 -2.30
C ASN A 47 -20.00 -6.97 -0.92
N ASP A 48 -19.21 -6.93 0.15
CA ASP A 48 -19.69 -7.18 1.49
C ASP A 48 -20.05 -5.87 2.23
N PHE A 49 -19.50 -4.72 1.81
CA PHE A 49 -19.68 -3.44 2.50
C PHE A 49 -20.03 -2.31 1.53
N GLN A 50 -21.25 -1.80 1.64
CA GLN A 50 -21.67 -0.60 0.91
C GLN A 50 -21.30 0.66 1.69
N VAL A 51 -20.95 1.72 0.96
CA VAL A 51 -20.74 3.04 1.55
C VAL A 51 -22.10 3.56 2.02
N PRO A 52 -22.28 3.86 3.33
CA PRO A 52 -23.53 4.43 3.80
C PRO A 52 -23.81 5.77 3.10
N VAL A 53 -25.08 5.98 2.71
CA VAL A 53 -25.51 7.24 2.10
C VAL A 53 -25.28 8.39 3.08
N GLY A 54 -24.62 9.45 2.63
CA GLY A 54 -24.29 10.62 3.45
C GLY A 54 -22.97 10.53 4.23
N LEU A 55 -22.26 9.40 4.16
CA LEU A 55 -20.92 9.31 4.73
C LEU A 55 -19.89 9.94 3.78
N THR A 56 -19.33 11.08 4.17
CA THR A 56 -18.19 11.71 3.49
C THR A 56 -16.92 11.42 4.28
N LEU A 57 -15.94 10.79 3.64
CA LEU A 57 -14.63 10.58 4.22
C LEU A 57 -13.80 11.86 4.06
N SER A 58 -13.11 12.29 5.12
CA SER A 58 -12.01 13.26 4.98
C SER A 58 -11.02 12.74 3.94
N PRO A 59 -10.25 13.60 3.24
CA PRO A 59 -9.28 13.14 2.24
C PRO A 59 -8.41 12.00 2.75
N PRO A 60 -8.06 11.01 1.91
CA PRO A 60 -7.12 9.96 2.30
C PRO A 60 -5.80 10.59 2.74
N ALA A 61 -5.06 9.87 3.58
CA ALA A 61 -3.73 10.31 3.97
C ALA A 61 -2.81 10.39 2.75
N ASP A 62 -1.97 11.43 2.72
CA ASP A 62 -0.97 11.63 1.65
C ASP A 62 0.06 10.49 1.64
N ASP A 63 0.44 10.12 0.41
CA ASP A 63 1.53 9.27 -0.07
C ASP A 63 1.86 7.96 0.67
N LEU A 64 2.01 6.88 -0.10
CA LEU A 64 2.46 5.60 0.42
C LEU A 64 3.99 5.64 0.67
N GLY A 65 4.38 5.96 1.90
CA GLY A 65 5.78 5.97 2.36
C GLY A 65 6.43 4.58 2.50
N GLY A 66 6.20 3.69 1.55
CA GLY A 66 6.78 2.34 1.49
C GLY A 66 6.17 1.29 2.43
N PRO A 67 6.82 0.12 2.59
CA PRO A 67 6.27 -1.02 3.32
C PRO A 67 5.96 -0.71 4.79
N SER A 68 6.77 0.15 5.43
CA SER A 68 6.56 0.54 6.83
C SER A 68 5.28 1.35 7.02
N SER A 69 5.05 2.34 6.16
CA SER A 69 3.80 3.10 6.14
C SER A 69 2.62 2.16 5.91
N ALA A 70 2.72 1.28 4.91
CA ALA A 70 1.65 0.36 4.57
C ALA A 70 1.27 -0.57 5.73
N VAL A 71 2.26 -1.12 6.43
CA VAL A 71 2.04 -1.92 7.62
C VAL A 71 1.33 -1.13 8.72
N ALA A 72 1.80 0.09 9.02
CA ALA A 72 1.21 0.92 10.06
C ALA A 72 -0.25 1.28 9.77
N VAL A 73 -0.57 1.61 8.52
CA VAL A 73 -1.93 1.95 8.10
C VAL A 73 -2.86 0.73 8.18
N LEU A 74 -2.45 -0.40 7.60
CA LEU A 74 -3.27 -1.61 7.58
C LEU A 74 -3.52 -2.14 9.00
N GLU A 75 -2.48 -2.21 9.84
CA GLU A 75 -2.61 -2.65 11.23
C GLU A 75 -3.47 -1.69 12.06
N GLY A 76 -3.29 -0.39 11.84
CA GLY A 76 -4.07 0.66 12.50
C GLY A 76 -5.56 0.55 12.22
N TYR A 77 -5.97 0.51 10.95
CA TYR A 77 -7.38 0.36 10.62
C TYR A 77 -7.93 -1.01 11.03
N ASN A 78 -7.17 -2.09 10.87
CA ASN A 78 -7.60 -3.42 11.30
C ASN A 78 -7.89 -3.49 12.81
N SER A 79 -7.15 -2.72 13.63
CA SER A 79 -7.37 -2.62 15.07
C SER A 79 -8.67 -1.90 15.46
N LEU A 80 -9.22 -1.09 14.55
CA LEU A 80 -10.45 -0.32 14.75
C LEU A 80 -11.70 -1.06 14.26
N ILE A 81 -11.54 -2.12 13.45
CA ILE A 81 -12.65 -2.94 12.98
C ILE A 81 -13.09 -3.87 14.11
N SER A 82 -14.30 -3.63 14.62
CA SER A 82 -14.92 -4.45 15.67
C SER A 82 -15.27 -5.85 15.18
N ASP A 83 -14.96 -6.87 15.97
CA ASP A 83 -15.35 -8.25 15.70
C ASP A 83 -16.87 -8.48 15.80
N SER A 84 -17.61 -7.54 16.41
CA SER A 84 -19.07 -7.59 16.48
C SER A 84 -19.76 -7.19 15.18
N LEU A 85 -19.03 -6.59 14.21
CA LEU A 85 -19.59 -6.24 12.92
C LEU A 85 -19.72 -7.49 12.05
N SER A 86 -20.92 -7.77 11.54
CA SER A 86 -21.16 -8.98 10.74
C SER A 86 -20.27 -9.02 9.49
N GLY A 87 -19.76 -10.21 9.15
CA GLY A 87 -18.97 -10.44 7.93
C GLY A 87 -17.52 -9.96 7.96
N VAL A 88 -17.03 -9.36 9.06
CA VAL A 88 -15.68 -8.76 9.09
C VAL A 88 -14.55 -9.73 9.41
N SER A 89 -14.82 -10.90 9.97
CA SER A 89 -13.78 -11.84 10.42
C SER A 89 -12.82 -12.23 9.28
N GLN A 90 -13.38 -12.53 8.11
CA GLN A 90 -12.62 -12.86 6.92
C GLN A 90 -11.80 -11.65 6.43
N VAL A 91 -12.40 -10.46 6.40
CA VAL A 91 -11.71 -9.22 6.01
C VAL A 91 -10.53 -8.92 6.93
N LYS A 92 -10.71 -9.02 8.26
CA LYS A 92 -9.63 -8.81 9.23
C LYS A 92 -8.49 -9.80 9.05
N SER A 93 -8.81 -11.06 8.75
CA SER A 93 -7.81 -12.11 8.47
C SER A 93 -7.01 -11.81 7.19
N GLU A 94 -7.69 -11.37 6.13
CA GLU A 94 -7.05 -11.00 4.86
C GLU A 94 -6.18 -9.73 5.00
N ILE A 95 -6.64 -8.71 5.74
CA ILE A 95 -5.83 -7.53 6.10
C ILE A 95 -4.59 -7.97 6.89
N SER A 96 -4.76 -8.83 7.90
CA SER A 96 -3.65 -9.34 8.72
C SER A 96 -2.64 -10.13 7.89
N SER A 97 -3.13 -10.92 6.93
CA SER A 97 -2.28 -11.69 6.01
C SER A 97 -1.44 -10.78 5.12
N LEU A 98 -2.06 -9.75 4.52
CA LEU A 98 -1.34 -8.76 3.71
C LEU A 98 -0.31 -7.99 4.55
N THR A 99 -0.72 -7.54 5.74
CA THR A 99 0.14 -6.85 6.69
C THR A 99 1.33 -7.73 7.09
N GLY A 100 1.09 -9.01 7.40
CA GLY A 100 2.12 -9.98 7.76
C GLY A 100 3.11 -10.20 6.62
N TYR A 101 2.62 -10.30 5.39
CA TYR A 101 3.48 -10.42 4.21
C TYR A 101 4.41 -9.21 4.02
N LEU A 102 3.87 -8.00 4.16
CA LEU A 102 4.66 -6.75 4.09
C LEU A 102 5.66 -6.64 5.24
N LYS A 103 5.27 -7.02 6.47
CA LYS A 103 6.17 -7.07 7.64
C LYS A 103 7.35 -8.00 7.38
N GLN A 104 7.09 -9.21 6.87
CA GLN A 104 8.13 -10.19 6.55
C GLN A 104 9.04 -9.70 5.43
N TRP A 105 8.48 -9.17 4.34
CA TRP A 105 9.26 -8.61 3.24
C TRP A 105 10.24 -7.55 3.72
N ARG A 106 9.73 -6.59 4.49
CA ARG A 106 10.54 -5.51 5.06
C ARG A 106 11.66 -6.04 5.98
N GLN A 107 11.36 -7.01 6.85
CA GLN A 107 12.35 -7.58 7.77
C GLN A 107 13.57 -8.18 7.05
N VAL A 108 13.36 -8.74 5.86
CA VAL A 108 14.43 -9.35 5.07
C VAL A 108 15.18 -8.29 4.24
N ASN A 109 14.49 -7.24 3.78
CA ASN A 109 15.01 -6.36 2.72
C ASN A 109 15.35 -4.93 3.16
N CYS A 110 14.92 -4.49 4.34
CA CYS A 110 15.20 -3.14 4.86
C CYS A 110 16.26 -3.17 5.97
N LYS A 111 17.26 -2.28 5.88
CA LYS A 111 18.39 -2.21 6.82
C LYS A 111 18.14 -1.34 8.07
N GLU A 112 17.00 -0.66 8.17
CA GLU A 112 16.74 0.31 9.23
C GLU A 112 15.75 -0.15 10.31
N GLN A 113 16.06 0.22 11.56
CA GLN A 113 15.12 0.19 12.67
C GLN A 113 14.23 1.44 12.65
N TRP A 114 12.95 1.22 12.35
CA TRP A 114 11.77 1.99 12.75
C TRP A 114 12.00 3.44 13.24
N PRO A 115 12.04 4.46 12.36
CA PRO A 115 11.58 5.78 12.76
C PRO A 115 10.08 5.69 13.01
N LYS A 116 9.60 6.22 14.15
CA LYS A 116 8.17 6.23 14.52
C LYS A 116 7.37 6.77 13.33
N THR A 117 6.73 5.86 12.59
CA THR A 117 5.85 6.24 11.49
C THR A 117 4.75 7.08 12.10
N SER A 118 4.65 8.34 11.67
CA SER A 118 3.56 9.21 12.09
C SER A 118 2.26 8.52 11.68
N VAL A 119 1.39 8.28 12.66
CA VAL A 119 0.05 7.73 12.40
C VAL A 119 -0.65 8.71 11.46
N PRO A 120 -1.20 8.26 10.32
CA PRO A 120 -1.95 9.13 9.44
C PRO A 120 -3.07 9.86 10.19
N GLY A 121 -3.26 11.15 9.88
CA GLY A 121 -4.28 11.99 10.54
C GLY A 121 -5.67 11.34 10.59
N PRO A 122 -6.22 10.81 9.47
CA PRO A 122 -7.51 10.13 9.48
C PRO A 122 -7.57 8.90 10.40
N LEU A 123 -6.48 8.13 10.47
CA LEU A 123 -6.39 7.00 11.38
C LEU A 123 -6.36 7.46 12.85
N GLN A 124 -5.62 8.53 13.15
CA GLN A 124 -5.59 9.13 14.49
C GLN A 124 -6.96 9.67 14.91
N GLU A 125 -7.70 10.31 13.99
CA GLU A 125 -9.06 10.81 14.23
C GLU A 125 -10.06 9.69 14.51
N LEU A 126 -9.93 8.54 13.84
CA LEU A 126 -10.75 7.38 14.18
C LEU A 126 -10.36 6.76 15.53
N GLN A 127 -9.07 6.76 15.86
CA GLN A 127 -8.59 6.27 17.15
C GLN A 127 -9.06 7.10 18.35
N SER A 128 -9.40 8.38 18.15
CA SER A 128 -9.96 9.23 19.22
C SER A 128 -11.47 9.07 19.43
N ARG A 129 -12.17 8.38 18.53
CA ARG A 129 -13.64 8.21 18.51
C ARG A 129 -14.10 6.77 18.80
N LYS A 130 -13.27 5.98 19.49
CA LYS A 130 -13.46 4.53 19.69
C LYS A 130 -14.76 4.16 20.41
N GLU A 131 -15.41 5.10 21.09
CA GLU A 131 -16.73 4.94 21.68
C GLU A 131 -17.84 4.68 20.64
N PHE A 132 -17.66 5.15 19.40
CA PHE A 132 -18.60 4.94 18.30
C PHE A 132 -18.25 3.69 17.48
N ILE A 133 -18.23 2.52 18.15
CA ILE A 133 -17.67 1.26 17.64
C ILE A 133 -18.14 0.93 16.20
N HIS A 134 -19.45 0.95 15.93
CA HIS A 134 -19.98 0.60 14.61
C HIS A 134 -19.58 1.62 13.53
N THR A 135 -19.70 2.91 13.82
CA THR A 135 -19.32 3.99 12.89
C THR A 135 -17.83 3.94 12.58
N VAL A 136 -17.00 3.80 13.61
CA VAL A 136 -15.54 3.66 13.48
C VAL A 136 -15.17 2.42 12.67
N SER A 137 -15.86 1.29 12.90
CA SER A 137 -15.61 0.06 12.15
C SER A 137 -15.95 0.19 10.67
N ILE A 138 -17.09 0.80 10.34
CA ILE A 138 -17.50 1.05 8.96
C ILE A 138 -16.53 2.01 8.27
N GLU A 139 -16.17 3.11 8.93
CA GLU A 139 -15.22 4.07 8.38
C GLU A 139 -13.85 3.42 8.17
N ALA A 140 -13.36 2.63 9.14
CA ALA A 140 -12.09 1.91 9.01
C ALA A 140 -12.07 0.95 7.81
N LEU A 141 -13.17 0.22 7.54
CA LEU A 141 -13.29 -0.64 6.35
C LEU A 141 -13.19 0.15 5.04
N LEU A 142 -13.85 1.30 4.98
CA LEU A 142 -13.78 2.17 3.80
C LEU A 142 -12.39 2.77 3.62
N ARG A 143 -11.73 3.16 4.71
CA ARG A 143 -10.34 3.62 4.69
C ARG A 143 -9.35 2.55 4.24
N VAL A 144 -9.56 1.29 4.65
CA VAL A 144 -8.79 0.16 4.12
C VAL A 144 -8.97 0.07 2.61
N LYS A 145 -10.19 0.15 2.10
CA LYS A 145 -10.44 0.14 0.65
C LYS A 145 -9.72 1.28 -0.07
N GLU A 146 -9.79 2.51 0.43
CA GLU A 146 -9.06 3.65 -0.15
C GLU A 146 -7.55 3.40 -0.18
N PHE A 147 -7.01 2.94 0.95
CA PHE A 147 -5.60 2.65 1.09
C PHE A 147 -5.14 1.52 0.15
N LEU A 148 -5.92 0.46 -0.03
CA LEU A 148 -5.61 -0.63 -0.97
C LEU A 148 -5.56 -0.13 -2.41
N ASN A 149 -6.46 0.78 -2.79
CA ASN A 149 -6.42 1.40 -4.11
C ASN A 149 -5.18 2.30 -4.30
N LEU A 150 -4.76 3.01 -3.25
CA LEU A 150 -3.51 3.77 -3.26
C LEU A 150 -2.29 2.84 -3.40
N LEU A 151 -2.27 1.75 -2.63
CA LEU A 151 -1.22 0.72 -2.67
C LEU A 151 -1.09 0.11 -4.06
N LEU A 152 -2.20 -0.25 -4.70
CA LEU A 152 -2.22 -0.81 -6.04
C LEU A 152 -1.66 0.14 -7.10
N LYS A 153 -1.87 1.44 -6.94
CA LYS A 153 -1.31 2.48 -7.83
C LYS A 153 0.18 2.72 -7.59
N ASN A 154 0.69 2.39 -6.41
CA ASN A 154 2.03 2.75 -5.96
C ASN A 154 2.84 1.53 -5.48
N LEU A 155 2.67 0.37 -6.11
CA LEU A 155 3.41 -0.85 -5.74
C LEU A 155 4.93 -0.69 -5.82
N ASP A 156 5.42 0.25 -6.65
CA ASP A 156 6.84 0.57 -6.78
C ASP A 156 7.41 1.20 -5.51
N GLN A 157 6.60 1.92 -4.73
CA GLN A 157 7.02 2.50 -3.45
C GLN A 157 7.32 1.42 -2.39
N LEU A 158 6.92 0.15 -2.60
CA LEU A 158 7.25 -0.97 -1.71
C LEU A 158 8.72 -1.43 -1.81
N GLU A 159 9.46 -0.94 -2.80
CA GLU A 159 10.91 -1.13 -2.89
C GLU A 159 11.66 -0.23 -1.90
N THR A 160 11.06 0.92 -1.58
CA THR A 160 11.69 1.95 -0.75
C THR A 160 11.44 1.66 0.71
N CYS A 161 12.53 1.37 1.42
CA CYS A 161 12.64 1.56 2.85
C CYS A 161 13.01 3.04 3.08
#